data_AF-A0A7C6XS73-F1
#
_entry.id   AF-A0A7C6XS73-F1
#
_cell.length_a   1.000
_cell.length_b   1.000
_cell.length_c   1.000
_cell.angle_alpha   90.00
_cell.angle_beta   90.00
_cell.angle_gamma   90.00
#
_symmetry.space_group_name_H-M   'P 1'
#
loop_
_entity.id
_entity.type
_entity.pdbx_description
1 polymer ?
#
loop_
_entity_poly.entity_id
_entity_poly.type
_entity_poly.pdbx_seq_one_letter_code
_entity_poly.pdbx_strand_id
1 'polypeptide(L)' 'QHAPVSIVSDGICDADARGLGFTSFRSVDAALEDALARHGADATIAVLPYAPDTLPIVP' A
#
# COMPACT_ATOMS: atom_id res chain seq x y z
N GLN A 1 -10.47 1.38 -13.19
CA GLN A 1 -9.76 2.46 -12.45
C GLN A 1 -8.55 1.83 -11.78
N HIS A 2 -7.38 2.48 -11.79
CA HIS A 2 -6.18 1.95 -11.13
C HIS A 2 -6.02 2.58 -9.76
N ALA A 3 -5.83 1.76 -8.72
CA ALA A 3 -5.46 2.24 -7.40
C ALA A 3 -3.95 2.46 -7.34
N PRO A 4 -3.44 3.56 -6.74
CA PRO A 4 -2.03 3.69 -6.45
C PRO A 4 -1.60 2.60 -5.46
N VAL A 5 -0.48 1.94 -5.73
CA VAL A 5 0.05 0.88 -4.87
C VAL A 5 1.35 1.37 -4.24
N SER A 6 1.36 1.41 -2.91
CA SER A 6 2.55 1.67 -2.11
C SER A 6 3.12 0.34 -1.62
N ILE A 7 4.45 0.19 -1.64
CA ILE A 7 5.11 -1.04 -1.21
C ILE A 7 6.18 -0.75 -0.16
N VAL A 8 6.22 -1.59 0.87
CA VAL A 8 7.26 -1.63 1.90
C VAL A 8 7.87 -3.02 1.84
N SER A 9 9.15 -3.10 1.47
CA SER A 9 9.84 -4.38 1.30
C SER A 9 11.35 -4.19 1.42
N ASP A 10 12.00 -5.09 2.15
CA ASP A 10 13.46 -5.21 2.18
C ASP A 10 14.01 -6.04 1.01
N GLY A 11 13.15 -6.79 0.32
CA GLY A 11 13.53 -7.72 -0.75
C GLY A 11 13.33 -7.18 -2.17
N ILE A 12 12.65 -6.04 -2.32
CA ILE A 12 12.40 -5.40 -3.62
C ILE A 12 13.05 -4.03 -3.60
N CYS A 13 13.99 -3.80 -4.53
CA CYS A 13 14.67 -2.52 -4.59
C CYS A 13 13.79 -1.42 -5.20
N ASP A 14 14.13 -0.16 -4.92
CA ASP A 14 13.36 1.00 -5.39
C ASP A 14 13.24 1.08 -6.92
N ALA A 15 14.25 0.58 -7.64
CA ALA A 15 14.21 0.56 -9.11
C ALA A 15 13.16 -0.43 -9.64
N ASP A 16 13.11 -1.64 -9.07
CA ASP A 16 12.16 -2.68 -9.47
C ASP A 16 10.72 -2.28 -9.09
N ALA A 17 10.53 -1.75 -7.88
CA ALA A 17 9.23 -1.25 -7.43
C ALA A 17 8.66 -0.18 -8.38
N ARG A 18 9.48 0.80 -8.77
CA ARG A 18 9.08 1.82 -9.75
C ARG A 18 8.81 1.22 -11.13
N GLY A 19 9.60 0.25 -11.57
CA GLY A 19 9.39 -0.47 -12.82
C GLY A 19 8.04 -1.19 -12.88
N LEU A 20 7.52 -1.63 -11.73
CA LEU A 20 6.20 -2.26 -11.57
C LEU A 20 5.06 -1.25 -11.37
N GLY A 21 5.36 0.06 -11.30
CA GLY A 21 4.38 1.11 -11.05
C GLY A 21 4.02 1.30 -9.57
N PHE A 22 4.83 0.79 -8.64
CA PHE A 22 4.65 0.98 -7.21
C PHE A 22 5.45 2.17 -6.69
N THR A 23 4.97 2.78 -5.62
CA THR A 23 5.73 3.77 -4.83
C THR A 23 6.38 3.06 -3.65
N SER A 24 7.71 3.04 -3.58
CA SER A 24 8.43 2.38 -2.48
C SER A 24 8.56 3.27 -1.24
N PHE A 25 8.44 2.65 -0.06
CA PHE A 25 8.61 3.29 1.24
C PHE A 25 9.47 2.41 2.15
N ARG A 26 10.13 3.05 3.13
CA ARG A 26 11.00 2.37 4.11
C ARG A 26 10.25 1.80 5.31
N SER A 27 9.03 2.26 5.58
CA SER A 27 8.20 1.79 6.69
C SER A 27 6.72 1.87 6.33
N VAL A 28 5.90 1.09 7.04
CA VAL A 28 4.44 1.15 6.93
C VAL A 28 3.92 2.52 7.34
N ASP A 29 4.50 3.11 8.40
CA ASP A 29 4.10 4.45 8.88
C ASP A 29 4.26 5.51 7.79
N ALA A 30 5.41 5.55 7.09
CA ALA A 30 5.65 6.51 6.02
C ALA A 30 4.68 6.32 4.84
N ALA A 31 4.37 5.07 4.49
CA ALA A 31 3.40 4.76 3.43
C ALA A 31 1.98 5.16 3.84
N LEU A 32 1.63 4.97 5.11
CA LEU A 32 0.33 5.31 5.66
C LEU A 32 0.13 6.83 5.77
N GLU A 33 1.14 7.56 6.23
CA GLU A 33 1.14 9.03 6.26
C GLU A 33 0.92 9.62 4.85
N ASP A 34 1.62 9.11 3.84
CA ASP A 34 1.42 9.51 2.44
C ASP A 34 -0.01 9.18 1.95
N ALA A 35 -0.53 8.01 2.29
CA ALA A 35 -1.89 7.62 1.93
C ALA A 35 -2.95 8.52 2.58
N LEU A 36 -2.82 8.83 3.87
CA LEU A 36 -3.72 9.72 4.59
C LEU A 36 -3.64 11.16 4.07
N ALA A 37 -2.46 11.63 3.66
CA ALA A 37 -2.33 12.93 3.00
C ALA A 37 -3.12 13.01 1.67
N ARG A 38 -3.23 11.90 0.94
CA ARG A 38 -3.99 11.82 -0.32
C ARG A 38 -5.49 11.61 -0.13
N HIS A 39 -5.88 10.80 0.85
CA HIS A 39 -7.27 10.36 1.04
C HIS A 39 -8.02 11.09 2.16
N GLY A 40 -7.32 11.85 3.00
CA GLY A 40 -7.85 12.54 4.17
C GLY A 40 -7.52 11.82 5.48
N ALA A 41 -7.32 12.59 6.54
CA ALA A 41 -6.96 12.07 7.86
C ALA A 41 -8.03 11.16 8.49
N ASP A 42 -9.30 11.36 8.10
CA ASP A 42 -10.44 10.57 8.59
C ASP A 42 -10.81 9.39 7.67
N ALA A 43 -9.93 9.02 6.73
CA ALA A 43 -10.19 7.90 5.83
C ALA A 43 -10.34 6.58 6.60
N THR A 44 -11.35 5.79 6.23
CA THR A 44 -11.54 4.44 6.79
C THR A 44 -10.44 3.51 6.28
N ILE A 45 -9.76 2.84 7.21
CA ILE A 45 -8.68 1.89 6.90
C ILE A 45 -9.18 0.46 7.13
N ALA A 46 -9.04 -0.39 6.11
CA ALA A 46 -9.23 -1.83 6.23
C ALA A 46 -7.86 -2.52 6.29
N VAL A 47 -7.67 -3.43 7.26
CA VAL A 47 -6.41 -4.15 7.46
C VAL A 47 -6.63 -5.63 7.16
N LEU A 48 -5.81 -6.20 6.28
CA LEU A 48 -5.77 -7.63 5.94
C LEU A 48 -4.39 -8.19 6.29
N PRO A 49 -4.15 -8.63 7.55
CA PRO A 49 -2.82 -9.06 8.00
C PRO A 49 -2.25 -10.25 7.22
N TYR A 50 -3.14 -11.11 6.69
CA TYR A 50 -2.82 -12.29 5.90
C TYR A 50 -3.56 -12.24 4.56
N ALA A 51 -3.35 -11.15 3.81
CA ALA A 51 -4.04 -10.91 2.55
C ALA A 51 -3.96 -12.06 1.54
N PRO A 52 -2.83 -12.79 1.38
CA PRO A 52 -2.77 -13.93 0.45
C PRO A 52 -3.73 -15.07 0.80
N ASP A 53 -4.07 -15.23 2.09
CA ASP A 53 -4.94 -16.30 2.59
C ASP A 53 -6.40 -15.84 2.80
N THR A 54 -6.68 -14.56 2.56
CA THR A 54 -8.00 -13.95 2.80
C THR A 54 -8.77 -13.80 1.50
N LEU A 55 -10.02 -14.30 1.46
CA LEU A 55 -10.94 -14.08 0.34
C LEU A 55 -11.95 -12.96 0.69
N PRO A 56 -11.73 -11.71 0.27
CA PRO A 56 -12.68 -10.64 0.54
C PRO A 56 -13.94 -10.85 -0.29
N ILE A 57 -15.09 -10.84 0.39
CA ILE A 57 -16.40 -10.83 -0.27
C ILE A 57 -16.82 -9.37 -0.41
N VAL A 58 -17.02 -8.92 -1.64
CA VAL A 58 -17.55 -7.60 -1.95
C VAL A 58 -19.04 -7.74 -2.31
N PRO A 59 -19.91 -6.81 -1.88
CA PRO A 59 -21.31 -6.78 -2.30
C PRO A 59 -21.48 -6.42 -3.78
#